data_AF-A0A835RF70-F1
#
_entry.id   AF-A0A835RF70-F1
#
_cell.length_a   1.000
_cell.length_b   1.000
_cell.length_c   1.000
_cell.angle_alpha   90.00
_cell.angle_beta   90.00
_cell.angle_gamma   90.00
#
_symmetry.space_group_name_H-M   'P 1'
#
loop_
_entity.id
_entity.type
_entity.pdbx_description
1 polymer ?
#
loop_
_entity_poly.entity_id
_entity_poly.type
_entity_poly.pdbx_seq_one_letter_code
_entity_poly.pdbx_strand_id
1 'polypeptide(L)'
;MEGKKLIREREALFVIQGLKRFRHDEEKLEKFVKSHVLRLLKMDKIAVLNELERQEEVRIALKMFRIIQKEEWYTPDVYLYKDLIIALARAKKKNDGGGCGMEVCEKDLKSQALGKGRMEDAIEEDDAFADVLGRPRGEANG
;
A
#
# COMPACT_ATOMS: atom_id res chain seq x y z
N MET A 1 -12.22 -5.66 28.99
CA MET A 1 -11.24 -6.45 28.20
C MET A 1 -10.34 -5.47 27.45
N GLU A 2 -9.63 -4.57 28.14
CA GLU A 2 -8.87 -3.47 27.49
C GLU A 2 -7.36 -3.71 27.34
N GLY A 3 -6.82 -4.84 27.81
CA GLY A 3 -5.37 -5.09 27.72
C GLY A 3 -4.85 -5.43 26.31
N LYS A 4 -5.70 -5.93 25.40
CA LYS A 4 -5.27 -6.43 24.09
C LYS A 4 -5.13 -5.35 23.01
N LYS A 5 -5.80 -4.20 23.16
CA LYS A 5 -5.82 -3.13 22.15
C LYS A 5 -4.54 -2.30 22.17
N LEU A 6 -4.03 -1.99 23.37
CA LEU A 6 -2.84 -1.15 23.56
C LEU A 6 -1.52 -1.83 23.16
N ILE A 7 -1.42 -3.17 23.33
CA ILE A 7 -0.19 -3.90 22.97
C ILE A 7 -0.02 -3.95 21.44
N ARG A 8 -1.11 -4.19 20.70
CA ARG A 8 -1.09 -4.21 19.22
C ARG A 8 -0.75 -2.86 18.61
N GLU A 9 -1.30 -1.77 19.17
CA GLU A 9 -0.98 -0.40 18.73
C GLU A 9 0.51 -0.06 18.93
N ARG A 10 1.14 -0.57 20.01
CA ARG A 10 2.56 -0.32 20.28
C ARG A 10 3.48 -1.07 19.31
N GLU A 11 3.16 -2.31 18.98
CA GLU A 11 3.92 -3.12 18.02
C GLU A 11 3.78 -2.57 16.60
N ALA A 12 2.57 -2.20 16.18
CA ALA A 12 2.33 -1.56 14.90
C ALA A 12 3.10 -0.23 14.79
N LEU A 13 3.03 0.62 15.82
CA LEU A 13 3.75 1.90 15.83
C LEU A 13 5.27 1.71 15.75
N PHE A 14 5.81 0.75 16.52
CA PHE A 14 7.24 0.42 16.46
C PHE A 14 7.66 -0.01 15.06
N VAL A 15 6.87 -0.86 14.40
CA VAL A 15 7.14 -1.32 13.04
C VAL A 15 7.06 -0.17 12.03
N ILE A 16 6.03 0.67 12.11
CA ILE A 16 5.89 1.84 11.22
C ILE A 16 7.09 2.77 11.36
N GLN A 17 7.49 3.09 12.59
CA GLN A 17 8.65 3.94 12.84
C GLN A 17 9.95 3.30 12.33
N GLY A 18 10.13 1.99 12.51
CA GLY A 18 11.29 1.25 12.00
C GLY A 18 11.35 1.24 10.48
N LEU A 19 10.23 0.93 9.81
CA LEU A 19 10.11 0.95 8.35
C LEU A 19 10.43 2.35 7.79
N LYS A 20 9.87 3.41 8.40
CA LYS A 20 10.15 4.79 7.99
C LYS A 20 11.60 5.21 8.25
N ARG A 21 12.21 4.72 9.33
CA ARG A 21 13.62 5.01 9.68
C ARG A 21 14.58 4.44 8.64
N PHE A 22 14.34 3.22 8.15
CA PHE A 22 15.22 2.54 7.21
C PHE A 22 14.82 2.69 5.74
N ARG A 23 13.86 3.57 5.42
CA ARG A 23 13.32 3.75 4.05
C ARG A 23 14.36 4.07 2.95
N HIS A 24 15.54 4.57 3.34
CA HIS A 24 16.65 4.91 2.43
C HIS A 24 17.85 3.95 2.51
N ASP A 25 17.77 2.92 3.35
CA ASP A 25 18.83 1.93 3.58
C ASP A 25 18.23 0.53 3.38
N GLU A 26 18.32 0.02 2.14
CA GLU A 26 17.65 -1.21 1.74
C GLU A 26 18.11 -2.42 2.56
N GLU A 27 19.41 -2.49 2.89
CA GLU A 27 19.97 -3.59 3.68
C GLU A 27 19.41 -3.61 5.10
N LYS A 28 19.38 -2.45 5.78
CA LYS A 28 18.79 -2.34 7.11
C LYS A 28 17.28 -2.56 7.08
N LEU A 29 16.60 -2.09 6.04
CA LEU A 29 15.17 -2.27 5.86
C LEU A 29 14.83 -3.75 5.71
N GLU A 30 15.55 -4.48 4.86
CA GLU A 30 15.34 -5.91 4.66
C GLU A 30 15.59 -6.70 5.96
N LYS A 31 16.67 -6.39 6.67
CA LYS A 31 16.96 -6.96 8.00
C LYS A 31 15.83 -6.68 8.99
N PHE A 32 15.30 -5.46 9.02
CA PHE A 32 14.19 -5.07 9.89
C PHE A 32 12.89 -5.83 9.53
N VAL A 33 12.59 -5.94 8.24
CA VAL A 33 11.44 -6.71 7.74
C VAL A 33 11.51 -8.16 8.20
N LYS A 34 12.65 -8.82 7.99
CA LYS A 34 12.87 -10.23 8.36
C LYS A 34 12.74 -10.46 9.87
N SER A 35 13.19 -9.51 10.69
CA SER A 35 13.23 -9.64 12.15
C SER A 35 11.92 -9.25 12.84
N HIS A 36 11.21 -8.24 12.33
CA HIS A 36 10.07 -7.64 13.03
C HIS A 36 8.76 -7.72 12.23
N VAL A 37 8.79 -7.53 10.91
CA VAL A 37 7.56 -7.43 10.10
C VAL A 37 6.98 -8.80 9.80
N LEU A 38 7.81 -9.79 9.43
CA LEU A 38 7.32 -11.13 9.07
C LEU A 38 6.63 -11.84 10.23
N ARG A 39 7.02 -11.53 11.47
CA ARG A 39 6.46 -12.14 12.69
C ARG A 39 5.12 -11.54 13.11
N LEU A 40 4.71 -10.41 12.53
CA LEU A 40 3.43 -9.78 12.84
C LEU A 40 2.27 -10.72 12.48
N LEU A 41 1.20 -10.67 13.29
CA LEU A 41 -0.03 -11.37 12.96
C LEU A 41 -0.74 -10.68 11.79
N LYS A 42 -1.68 -11.39 11.15
CA LYS A 42 -2.50 -10.86 10.04
C LYS A 42 -3.04 -9.46 10.32
N MET A 43 -3.74 -9.28 11.44
CA MET A 43 -4.39 -7.99 11.76
C MET A 43 -3.37 -6.87 12.00
N ASP A 44 -2.19 -7.18 12.52
CA ASP A 44 -1.15 -6.18 12.77
C ASP A 44 -0.47 -5.77 11.47
N LYS A 45 -0.26 -6.71 10.53
CA LYS A 45 0.23 -6.40 9.17
C LYS A 45 -0.74 -5.49 8.42
N ILE A 46 -2.05 -5.76 8.50
CA ILE A 46 -3.08 -4.90 7.90
C ILE A 46 -3.10 -3.52 8.57
N ALA A 47 -3.03 -3.44 9.90
CA ALA A 47 -3.00 -2.17 10.61
C ALA A 47 -1.78 -1.31 10.23
N VAL A 48 -0.60 -1.92 10.08
CA VAL A 48 0.61 -1.24 9.62
C VAL A 48 0.43 -0.71 8.20
N LEU A 49 -0.14 -1.50 7.28
CA LEU A 49 -0.41 -1.06 5.91
C LEU A 49 -1.35 0.16 5.89
N ASN A 50 -2.50 0.07 6.55
CA ASN A 50 -3.50 1.13 6.58
C ASN A 50 -2.94 2.44 7.18
N GLU A 51 -2.10 2.34 8.21
CA GLU A 51 -1.48 3.53 8.82
C GLU A 51 -0.40 4.15 7.92
N LEU A 52 0.34 3.34 7.15
CA LEU A 52 1.28 3.85 6.14
C LEU A 52 0.54 4.57 5.01
N GLU A 53 -0.57 4.02 4.54
CA GLU A 53 -1.46 4.63 3.54
C GLU A 53 -2.04 5.95 4.06
N ARG A 54 -2.52 5.98 5.31
CA ARG A 54 -3.04 7.18 5.98
C ARG A 54 -1.98 8.27 6.12
N GLN A 55 -0.71 7.90 6.33
CA GLN A 55 0.42 8.82 6.38
C GLN A 55 0.97 9.21 4.99
N GLU A 56 0.38 8.68 3.91
CA GLU A 56 0.84 8.87 2.53
C GLU A 56 2.29 8.39 2.30
N GLU A 57 2.76 7.42 3.11
CA GLU A 57 4.08 6.78 2.99
C GLU A 57 4.07 5.70 1.90
N VAL A 58 3.62 6.07 0.71
CA VAL A 58 3.20 5.15 -0.36
C VAL A 58 4.27 4.14 -0.78
N ARG A 59 5.53 4.57 -0.87
CA ARG A 59 6.65 3.66 -1.20
C ARG A 59 6.80 2.54 -0.18
N ILE A 60 6.60 2.84 1.10
CA ILE A 60 6.72 1.87 2.19
C ILE A 60 5.44 1.04 2.30
N ALA A 61 4.27 1.66 2.09
CA ALA A 61 2.99 0.96 1.99
C ALA A 61 3.03 -0.13 0.90
N LEU A 62 3.56 0.17 -0.28
CA LEU A 62 3.71 -0.81 -1.37
C LEU A 62 4.63 -1.97 -1.01
N LYS A 63 5.75 -1.70 -0.30
CA LYS A 63 6.62 -2.77 0.21
C LYS A 63 5.88 -3.64 1.23
N MET A 64 5.11 -3.04 2.14
CA MET A 64 4.30 -3.75 3.12
C MET A 64 3.23 -4.61 2.45
N PHE A 65 2.57 -4.07 1.42
CA PHE A 65 1.59 -4.78 0.61
C PHE A 65 2.20 -6.02 -0.06
N ARG A 66 3.40 -5.91 -0.64
CA ARG A 66 4.13 -7.05 -1.21
C ARG A 66 4.48 -8.13 -0.19
N ILE A 67 4.74 -7.74 1.05
CA ILE A 67 4.96 -8.70 2.15
C ILE A 67 3.66 -9.44 2.43
N ILE A 68 2.55 -8.72 2.57
CA ILE A 68 1.21 -9.30 2.78
C ILE A 68 0.84 -10.26 1.65
N GLN A 69 1.11 -9.93 0.40
CA GLN A 69 0.83 -10.80 -0.75
C GLN A 69 1.53 -12.17 -0.70
N LYS A 70 2.64 -12.28 0.04
CA LYS A 70 3.39 -13.54 0.19
C LYS A 70 2.91 -14.39 1.37
N GLU A 71 1.98 -13.89 2.16
CA GLU A 71 1.46 -14.62 3.31
C GLU A 71 0.44 -15.67 2.88
N GLU A 72 0.45 -16.84 3.52
CA GLU A 72 -0.45 -17.96 3.19
C GLU A 72 -1.94 -17.61 3.33
N TRP A 73 -2.27 -16.68 4.24
CA TRP A 73 -3.65 -16.24 4.48
C TRP A 73 -4.13 -15.17 3.49
N TYR A 74 -3.25 -14.66 2.62
CA TYR A 74 -3.60 -13.59 1.70
C TYR A 74 -4.56 -14.09 0.63
N THR A 75 -5.69 -13.41 0.54
CA THR A 75 -6.62 -13.53 -0.57
C THR A 75 -6.69 -12.18 -1.26
N PRO A 76 -6.75 -12.12 -2.60
CA PRO A 76 -6.88 -10.86 -3.30
C PRO A 76 -8.15 -10.13 -2.82
N ASP A 77 -7.97 -8.99 -2.16
CA ASP A 77 -9.05 -8.18 -1.58
C ASP A 77 -9.09 -6.81 -2.26
N VAL A 78 -10.20 -6.51 -2.92
CA VAL A 78 -10.42 -5.25 -3.65
C VAL A 78 -10.24 -4.03 -2.74
N TYR A 79 -10.64 -4.11 -1.46
CA TYR A 79 -10.54 -2.99 -0.53
C TYR A 79 -9.09 -2.62 -0.23
N LEU A 80 -8.21 -3.62 -0.05
CA LEU A 80 -6.78 -3.39 0.18
C LEU A 80 -6.08 -2.77 -1.03
N TYR A 81 -6.49 -3.12 -2.26
CA TYR A 81 -5.97 -2.43 -3.44
C TYR A 81 -6.52 -1.02 -3.52
N LYS A 82 -7.83 -0.82 -3.30
CA LYS A 82 -8.50 0.49 -3.38
C LYS A 82 -7.87 1.51 -2.45
N ASP A 83 -7.63 1.17 -1.18
CA ASP A 83 -7.03 2.10 -0.21
C ASP A 83 -5.59 2.48 -0.62
N LEU A 84 -4.84 1.51 -1.14
CA LEU A 84 -3.49 1.73 -1.67
C LEU A 84 -3.48 2.64 -2.92
N ILE A 85 -4.43 2.46 -3.83
CA ILE A 85 -4.65 3.30 -5.01
C ILE A 85 -4.98 4.74 -4.59
N ILE A 86 -5.89 4.90 -3.62
CA ILE A 86 -6.28 6.21 -3.11
C ILE A 86 -5.08 6.91 -2.47
N ALA A 87 -4.29 6.19 -1.68
CA ALA A 87 -3.06 6.72 -1.08
C ALA A 87 -2.04 7.15 -2.15
N LEU A 88 -1.88 6.36 -3.22
CA LEU A 88 -1.06 6.70 -4.38
C LEU A 88 -1.53 7.98 -5.07
N ALA A 89 -2.82 8.12 -5.35
CA ALA A 89 -3.40 9.31 -5.98
C ALA A 89 -3.17 10.58 -5.14
N ARG A 90 -3.34 10.48 -3.82
CA ARG A 90 -3.09 11.58 -2.87
C ARG A 90 -1.62 12.01 -2.86
N ALA A 91 -0.70 11.04 -2.80
CA ALA A 91 0.74 11.33 -2.84
C ALA A 91 1.15 11.99 -4.17
N LYS A 92 0.52 11.60 -5.30
CA LYS A 92 0.77 12.19 -6.62
C LYS A 92 0.41 13.67 -6.67
N LYS A 93 -0.78 14.02 -6.19
CA LYS A 93 -1.24 15.43 -6.11
C LYS A 93 -0.35 16.31 -5.23
N LYS A 94 0.31 15.74 -4.22
CA LYS A 94 1.15 16.47 -3.27
C LYS A 94 2.58 16.72 -3.78
N ASN A 95 3.04 15.94 -4.76
CA ASN A 95 4.43 15.92 -5.22
C ASN A 95 4.62 16.58 -6.60
N ASP A 96 3.86 17.65 -6.90
CA ASP A 96 4.00 18.48 -8.12
C ASP A 96 5.39 19.18 -8.26
N GLY A 97 6.34 18.88 -7.38
CA GLY A 97 7.75 19.24 -7.53
C GLY A 97 8.66 18.07 -7.18
N GLY A 98 9.24 17.43 -8.21
CA GLY A 98 10.39 16.53 -8.05
C GLY A 98 10.07 15.05 -8.21
N GLY A 99 10.27 14.57 -9.44
CA GLY A 99 10.18 13.16 -9.78
C GLY A 99 11.18 12.30 -9.02
N CYS A 100 10.72 11.11 -8.64
CA CYS A 100 11.42 9.83 -8.73
C CYS A 100 10.64 8.83 -7.86
N GLY A 101 9.92 7.88 -8.47
CA GLY A 101 9.37 6.71 -7.77
C GLY A 101 7.91 6.36 -8.00
N MET A 102 7.03 7.34 -8.25
CA MET A 102 5.59 7.05 -8.37
C MET A 102 5.26 6.29 -9.65
N GLU A 103 5.94 6.57 -10.76
CA GLU A 103 5.68 5.91 -12.04
C GLU A 103 6.00 4.39 -12.01
N VAL A 104 7.05 4.00 -11.28
CA VAL A 104 7.41 2.58 -11.05
C VAL A 104 6.34 1.90 -10.19
N CYS A 105 5.87 2.57 -9.16
CA CYS A 105 4.80 2.09 -8.28
C CYS A 105 3.48 1.90 -9.03
N GLU A 106 3.15 2.83 -9.94
CA GLU A 106 1.95 2.80 -10.77
C GLU A 106 1.97 1.61 -11.73
N LYS A 107 3.06 1.42 -12.47
CA LYS A 107 3.23 0.30 -13.42
C LYS A 107 3.17 -1.05 -12.72
N ASP A 108 3.83 -1.17 -11.57
CA ASP A 108 3.84 -2.38 -10.77
C ASP A 108 2.44 -2.72 -10.23
N LEU A 109 1.66 -1.72 -9.81
CA LEU A 109 0.29 -1.95 -9.33
C LEU A 109 -0.65 -2.34 -10.48
N LYS A 110 -0.53 -1.67 -11.64
CA LYS A 110 -1.28 -1.97 -12.86
C LYS A 110 -1.06 -3.40 -13.33
N SER A 111 0.20 -3.82 -13.45
CA SER A 111 0.53 -5.18 -13.89
C SER A 111 -0.03 -6.25 -12.95
N GLN A 112 -0.17 -5.94 -11.66
CA GLN A 112 -0.73 -6.87 -10.67
C GLN A 112 -2.26 -6.90 -10.66
N ALA A 113 -2.91 -5.75 -10.86
CA ALA A 113 -4.37 -5.67 -11.00
C ALA A 113 -4.84 -6.37 -12.28
N LEU A 114 -4.16 -6.11 -13.40
CA LEU A 114 -4.49 -6.69 -14.72
C LEU A 114 -4.16 -8.19 -14.83
N GLY A 115 -3.22 -8.70 -14.02
CA GLY A 115 -2.88 -10.13 -13.97
C GLY A 115 -3.91 -11.00 -13.24
N LYS A 116 -4.92 -10.40 -12.58
CA LYS A 116 -5.96 -11.10 -11.81
C LYS A 116 -7.32 -10.67 -12.33
N GLY A 117 -7.79 -11.29 -13.42
CA GLY A 117 -9.06 -10.95 -14.12
C GLY A 117 -10.37 -10.96 -13.31
N ARG A 118 -10.35 -11.06 -11.97
CA ARG A 118 -11.50 -10.76 -11.09
C ARG A 118 -11.43 -9.38 -10.42
N MET A 119 -10.28 -8.72 -10.49
CA MET A 119 -10.07 -7.40 -9.89
C MET A 119 -10.37 -6.29 -10.87
N GLU A 120 -10.15 -6.52 -12.18
CA GLU A 120 -10.39 -5.53 -13.24
C GLU A 120 -11.83 -4.97 -13.18
N ASP A 121 -12.84 -5.83 -13.05
CA ASP A 121 -14.25 -5.41 -12.99
C ASP A 121 -14.57 -4.49 -11.80
N ALA A 122 -14.00 -4.76 -10.63
CA ALA A 122 -14.24 -3.96 -9.41
C ALA A 122 -13.46 -2.64 -9.39
N ILE A 123 -12.51 -2.52 -10.31
CA ILE A 123 -11.53 -1.45 -10.39
C ILE A 123 -11.93 -0.44 -11.48
N GLU A 124 -12.66 -0.86 -12.52
CA GLU A 124 -13.10 0.01 -13.62
C GLU A 124 -14.20 1.02 -13.22
N GLU A 125 -14.89 0.86 -12.10
CA GLU A 125 -15.96 1.78 -11.65
C GLU A 125 -15.49 2.97 -10.79
N ASP A 126 -14.19 3.06 -10.43
CA ASP A 126 -13.69 4.11 -9.51
C ASP A 126 -12.85 5.16 -10.27
N ASP A 127 -13.33 6.40 -10.32
CA ASP A 127 -12.66 7.54 -10.98
C ASP A 127 -11.22 7.76 -10.45
N ALA A 128 -10.97 7.45 -9.17
CA ALA A 128 -9.63 7.54 -8.60
C ALA A 128 -8.66 6.53 -9.25
N PHE A 129 -9.18 5.39 -9.72
CA PHE A 129 -8.39 4.43 -10.45
C PHE A 129 -8.12 4.87 -11.89
N ALA A 130 -9.08 5.51 -12.57
CA ALA A 130 -8.86 6.05 -13.92
C ALA A 130 -7.70 7.07 -13.94
N ASP A 131 -7.66 7.96 -12.95
CA ASP A 131 -6.58 8.94 -12.76
C ASP A 131 -5.22 8.27 -12.46
N VAL A 132 -5.21 7.19 -11.68
CA VAL A 132 -4.00 6.37 -11.43
C VAL A 132 -3.63 5.53 -12.66
N LEU A 133 -4.58 5.15 -13.50
CA LEU A 133 -4.32 4.43 -14.74
C LEU A 133 -3.80 5.33 -15.87
N GLY A 134 -3.99 6.65 -15.77
CA GLY A 134 -3.80 7.55 -16.90
C GLY A 134 -4.78 7.25 -18.04
N ARG A 135 -5.95 6.68 -17.73
CA ARG A 135 -7.02 6.55 -18.73
C ARG A 135 -7.59 7.95 -18.99
N PRO A 136 -7.90 8.30 -20.25
CA PRO A 136 -8.64 9.53 -20.53
C PRO A 136 -9.95 9.47 -19.74
N ARG A 137 -10.23 10.49 -18.93
CA ARG A 137 -11.57 10.67 -18.32
C ARG A 137 -12.54 10.58 -19.47
N GLY A 138 -13.44 9.59 -19.43
CA GLY A 138 -14.44 9.40 -20.46
C GLY A 138 -15.09 10.75 -20.74
N GLU A 139 -14.92 11.23 -21.97
CA GLU A 139 -15.62 12.41 -22.44
C GLU A 139 -17.10 12.13 -22.21
N ALA A 140 -17.69 12.85 -21.26
CA ALA A 140 -19.14 12.89 -21.11
C ALA A 140 -19.67 13.43 -22.45
N ASN A 141 -20.12 12.51 -23.31
CA ASN A 141 -20.89 12.87 -24.49
C ASN A 141 -22.08 13.71 -24.02
N GLY A 142 -22.18 14.92 -24.57
CA GLY A 142 -23.27 15.86 -24.31
C GLY A 142 -24.59 15.49 -24.95
#